data_AF-A0A7J8B8X6-F1
#
_entry.id   AF-A0A7J8B8X6-F1
#
_cell.length_a   1.000
_cell.length_b   1.000
_cell.length_c   1.000
_cell.angle_alpha   90.00
_cell.angle_beta   90.00
_cell.angle_gamma   90.00
#
_symmetry.space_group_name_H-M   'P 1'
#
loop_
_entity.id
_entity.type
_entity.pdbx_description
1 polymer ?
#
loop_
_entity_poly.entity_id
_entity_poly.type
_entity_poly.pdbx_seq_one_letter_code
_entity_poly.pdbx_strand_id
1 'polypeptide(L)'
;MIAGGTGITPMLQLIRAILKDPEDPTQCCLLFANQTEKDIILREDLEELQAQHPGRFKLWFTLDHPPEGWAYSKGFVTADMIREHLPAPGDDAIHVLSVS
;
A
#
# COMPACT_ATOMS: atom_id res chain seq x y z
N MET A 1 -6.36 -0.69 -0.21
CA MET A 1 -6.01 0.38 -1.18
C MET A 1 -5.02 -0.21 -2.18
N ILE A 2 -5.22 0.06 -3.47
CA ILE A 2 -4.29 -0.35 -4.53
C ILE A 2 -3.83 0.92 -5.24
N ALA A 3 -2.53 1.14 -5.32
CA ALA A 3 -1.93 2.28 -6.00
C ALA A 3 -0.95 1.82 -7.08
N GLY A 4 -0.84 2.59 -8.16
CA GLY A 4 0.16 2.41 -9.20
C GLY A 4 0.82 3.72 -9.58
N GLY A 5 2.16 3.76 -9.63
CA GLY A 5 2.91 4.95 -10.06
C GLY A 5 2.62 6.20 -9.22
N THR A 6 2.20 7.28 -9.88
CA THR A 6 1.93 8.58 -9.22
C THR A 6 0.58 8.64 -8.48
N GLY A 7 -0.28 7.63 -8.67
CA GLY A 7 -1.57 7.48 -7.98
C GLY A 7 -1.47 7.33 -6.45
N ILE A 8 -0.25 7.28 -5.89
CA ILE A 8 -0.01 7.19 -4.45
C ILE A 8 -0.33 8.48 -3.68
N THR A 9 -0.23 9.65 -4.31
CA THR A 9 -0.36 10.95 -3.63
C THR A 9 -1.69 11.14 -2.90
N PRO A 10 -2.87 10.92 -3.53
CA PRO A 10 -4.15 11.01 -2.81
C PRO A 10 -4.29 9.92 -1.73
N MET A 11 -3.72 8.74 -1.95
CA MET A 11 -3.75 7.62 -0.99
C MET A 11 -2.98 7.96 0.28
N LEU A 12 -1.80 8.58 0.15
CA LEU A 12 -0.97 8.97 1.27
C LEU A 12 -1.64 10.04 2.14
N GLN A 13 -2.34 11.00 1.54
CA GLN A 13 -3.10 12.01 2.29
C GLN A 13 -4.20 11.36 3.14
N LEU A 14 -4.93 10.39 2.57
CA LEU A 14 -5.96 9.66 3.29
C LEU A 14 -5.37 8.82 4.43
N ILE A 15 -4.29 8.07 4.17
CA ILE A 15 -3.61 7.25 5.19
C ILE A 15 -3.12 8.14 6.34
N ARG A 16 -2.45 9.27 6.04
CA ARG A 16 -1.98 10.21 7.07
C ARG A 16 -3.12 10.79 7.89
N ALA A 17 -4.25 11.13 7.25
CA ALA A 17 -5.42 11.64 7.97
C ALA A 17 -5.99 10.61 8.95
N ILE A 18 -6.12 9.35 8.52
CA ILE A 18 -6.61 8.24 9.35
C ILE A 18 -5.66 7.96 10.52
N LEU A 19 -4.35 7.87 10.24
CA LEU A 19 -3.36 7.50 11.27
C LEU A 19 -3.06 8.63 12.27
N LYS A 20 -3.37 9.88 11.91
CA LYS A 20 -3.19 11.04 12.80
C LYS A 20 -4.15 11.01 13.99
N ASP A 21 -5.32 10.43 13.84
CA ASP A 21 -6.28 10.25 14.93
C ASP A 21 -6.02 8.91 15.64
N PRO A 22 -5.53 8.92 16.90
CA PRO A 22 -5.29 7.68 17.64
C PRO A 22 -6.58 6.97 18.07
N GLU A 23 -7.73 7.65 18.10
CA GLU A 23 -9.02 7.06 18.45
C GLU A 23 -9.74 6.44 17.25
N ASP A 24 -9.33 6.77 16.03
CA ASP A 24 -9.83 6.12 14.81
C ASP A 24 -9.37 4.65 14.77
N PRO A 25 -10.26 3.65 14.72
CA PRO A 25 -9.87 2.23 14.69
C PRO A 25 -9.51 1.72 13.29
N THR A 26 -9.63 2.56 12.25
CA THR A 26 -9.50 2.14 10.85
C THR A 26 -8.11 1.57 10.56
N GLN A 27 -8.11 0.41 9.90
CA GLN A 27 -6.91 -0.25 9.40
C GLN A 27 -6.73 0.05 7.90
N CYS A 28 -5.55 0.52 7.53
CA CYS A 28 -5.16 0.80 6.16
C CYS A 28 -4.25 -0.31 5.64
N CYS A 29 -4.62 -0.93 4.53
CA CYS A 29 -3.76 -1.86 3.78
C CYS A 29 -3.48 -1.29 2.40
N LEU A 30 -2.21 -1.12 2.04
CA LEU A 30 -1.77 -0.56 0.77
C LEU A 30 -0.95 -1.59 -0.01
N LEU A 31 -1.44 -1.97 -1.19
CA LEU A 31 -0.67 -2.68 -2.22
C LEU A 31 -0.21 -1.66 -3.27
N PHE A 32 1.10 -1.42 -3.33
CA PHE A 32 1.69 -0.40 -4.20
C PHE A 32 2.52 -1.02 -5.33
N ALA A 33 2.10 -0.78 -6.57
CA ALA A 33 2.70 -1.34 -7.77
C ALA A 33 3.53 -0.29 -8.53
N ASN A 34 4.77 -0.64 -8.89
CA ASN A 34 5.68 0.22 -9.65
C ASN A 34 6.48 -0.61 -10.68
N GLN A 35 7.12 0.03 -11.65
CA GLN A 35 7.94 -0.70 -12.63
C GLN A 35 9.25 -1.20 -11.99
N THR A 36 9.98 -0.32 -11.33
CA THR A 36 11.23 -0.62 -10.62
C THR A 36 11.21 -0.08 -9.19
N GLU A 37 12.16 -0.52 -8.37
CA GLU A 37 12.32 -0.04 -6.99
C GLU A 37 12.54 1.49 -6.92
N LYS A 38 13.20 2.06 -7.93
CA LYS A 38 13.49 3.49 -8.01
C LYS A 38 12.24 4.32 -8.33
N ASP A 39 11.21 3.70 -8.88
CA ASP A 39 9.95 4.36 -9.22
C ASP A 39 8.99 4.43 -8.03
N ILE A 40 9.35 3.83 -6.88
CA ILE A 40 8.56 3.90 -5.66
C ILE A 40 8.71 5.30 -5.06
N ILE A 41 7.72 6.14 -5.31
CA ILE A 41 7.64 7.49 -4.76
C ILE A 41 7.30 7.41 -3.26
N LEU A 42 8.02 8.18 -2.43
CA LEU A 42 7.79 8.30 -0.98
C LEU A 42 7.92 6.97 -0.22
N ARG A 43 8.82 6.09 -0.68
CA ARG A 43 9.06 4.79 -0.04
C ARG A 43 9.41 4.93 1.44
N GLU A 44 10.38 5.78 1.75
CA GLU A 44 10.88 5.96 3.12
C GLU A 44 9.75 6.47 4.04
N ASP A 45 8.95 7.44 3.59
CA ASP A 45 7.78 7.93 4.32
C ASP A 45 6.76 6.81 4.60
N LEU A 46 6.51 5.93 3.61
CA LEU A 46 5.55 4.83 3.74
C LEU A 46 6.07 3.76 4.71
N GLU A 47 7.35 3.41 4.62
CA GLU A 47 7.99 2.45 5.53
C GLU A 47 8.05 3.00 6.96
N GLU A 48 8.33 4.30 7.13
CA GLU A 48 8.27 4.98 8.41
C GLU A 48 6.86 4.97 9.01
N LEU A 49 5.84 5.29 8.21
CA LEU A 49 4.44 5.22 8.65
C LEU A 49 4.06 3.81 9.10
N GLN A 50 4.53 2.77 8.39
CA GLN A 50 4.28 1.38 8.80
C GLN A 50 4.99 1.06 10.12
N ALA A 51 6.23 1.50 10.28
CA ALA A 51 6.99 1.28 11.52
C ALA A 51 6.36 1.99 12.73
N GLN A 52 5.80 3.18 12.53
CA GLN A 52 5.10 3.94 13.58
C GLN A 52 3.72 3.36 13.91
N HIS A 53 3.03 2.75 12.93
CA HIS A 53 1.66 2.25 13.09
C HIS A 53 1.47 0.78 12.66
N PRO A 54 2.27 -0.19 13.16
CA PRO A 54 2.30 -1.56 12.62
C PRO A 54 0.98 -2.34 12.80
N GLY A 55 0.13 -1.94 13.75
CA GLY A 55 -1.21 -2.53 13.95
C GLY A 55 -2.31 -1.92 13.08
N ARG A 56 -2.08 -0.75 12.48
CA ARG A 56 -3.09 0.03 11.73
C ARG A 56 -2.70 0.31 10.28
N PHE A 57 -1.43 0.19 9.92
CA PHE A 57 -0.97 0.35 8.55
C PHE A 57 -0.13 -0.84 8.10
N LYS A 58 -0.58 -1.46 7.01
CA LYS A 58 0.13 -2.55 6.31
C LYS A 58 0.48 -2.09 4.90
N LEU A 59 1.74 -2.26 4.53
CA LEU A 59 2.31 -1.86 3.27
C LEU A 59 2.88 -3.08 2.56
N TRP A 60 2.53 -3.26 1.29
CA TRP A 60 3.09 -4.29 0.44
C TRP A 60 3.42 -3.73 -0.93
N PHE A 61 4.53 -4.15 -1.50
CA PHE A 61 4.99 -3.67 -2.81
C PHE A 61 4.94 -4.79 -3.86
N THR A 62 4.74 -4.41 -5.11
CA THR A 62 5.00 -5.30 -6.25
C THR A 62 5.71 -4.53 -7.36
N LEU A 63 6.71 -5.16 -7.98
CA LEU A 63 7.52 -4.54 -9.04
C LEU A 63 7.51 -5.38 -10.32
N ASP A 64 7.39 -4.75 -11.49
CA ASP A 64 7.52 -5.43 -12.78
C ASP A 64 8.96 -5.95 -12.99
N HIS A 65 9.94 -5.12 -12.61
CA HIS A 65 11.37 -5.37 -12.73
C HIS A 65 12.07 -5.20 -11.38
N PRO A 66 11.89 -6.15 -10.42
CA PRO A 66 12.53 -6.07 -9.12
C PRO A 66 14.04 -6.33 -9.19
N PRO A 67 14.83 -5.74 -8.28
CA PRO A 67 16.23 -6.11 -8.12
C PRO A 67 16.38 -7.54 -7.57
N GLU A 68 17.60 -8.07 -7.61
CA GLU A 68 17.93 -9.31 -6.92
C GLU A 68 17.71 -9.17 -5.40
N GLY A 69 17.12 -10.18 -4.77
CA GLY A 69 16.83 -10.17 -3.33
C GLY A 69 15.61 -9.34 -2.92
N TRP A 70 14.75 -8.94 -3.86
CA TRP A 70 13.50 -8.23 -3.55
C TRP A 70 12.60 -9.03 -2.59
N ALA A 71 12.25 -8.40 -1.47
CA ALA A 71 11.52 -9.05 -0.38
C ALA A 71 10.00 -9.16 -0.61
N TYR A 72 9.47 -8.48 -1.62
CA TYR A 72 8.03 -8.39 -1.88
C TYR A 72 7.65 -9.07 -3.21
N SER A 73 6.43 -8.79 -3.69
CA SER A 73 5.90 -9.41 -4.91
C SER A 73 6.57 -8.90 -6.20
N LYS A 74 6.43 -9.70 -7.26
CA LYS A 74 6.91 -9.40 -8.61
C LYS A 74 5.77 -9.47 -9.63
N GLY A 75 5.77 -8.52 -10.56
CA GLY A 75 4.82 -8.38 -11.66
C GLY A 75 3.60 -7.54 -11.32
N PHE A 76 2.63 -7.55 -12.23
CA PHE A 76 1.35 -6.88 -12.05
C PHE A 76 0.57 -7.43 -10.84
N VAL A 77 -0.31 -6.60 -10.31
CA VAL A 77 -1.23 -6.98 -9.21
C VAL A 77 -2.07 -8.19 -9.63
N THR A 78 -2.03 -9.25 -8.84
CA THR A 78 -2.82 -10.47 -9.04
C THR A 78 -3.93 -10.62 -8.01
N ALA A 79 -4.88 -11.52 -8.29
CA ALA A 79 -5.93 -11.87 -7.35
C ALA A 79 -5.37 -12.45 -6.03
N ASP A 80 -4.25 -13.17 -6.09
CA ASP A 80 -3.62 -13.75 -4.89
C ASP A 80 -2.99 -12.67 -4.02
N MET A 81 -2.28 -11.71 -4.62
CA MET A 81 -1.75 -10.54 -3.88
C MET A 81 -2.88 -9.75 -3.20
N ILE A 82 -4.02 -9.58 -3.87
CA ILE A 82 -5.19 -8.91 -3.30
C ILE A 82 -5.72 -9.69 -2.09
N ARG A 83 -5.88 -11.02 -2.20
CA ARG A 83 -6.38 -11.86 -1.11
C ARG A 83 -5.43 -11.91 0.08
N GLU A 84 -4.13 -11.88 -0.16
CA GLU A 84 -3.10 -11.98 0.89
C GLU A 84 -2.87 -10.64 1.61
N HIS A 85 -2.93 -9.52 0.89
CA HIS A 85 -2.48 -8.23 1.41
C HIS A 85 -3.60 -7.20 1.64
N LEU A 86 -4.83 -7.45 1.18
CA LEU A 86 -5.98 -6.57 1.40
C LEU A 86 -7.06 -7.26 2.23
N PRO A 87 -7.90 -6.49 2.97
CA PRO A 87 -9.04 -7.05 3.68
C PRO A 87 -10.00 -7.74 2.69
N ALA A 88 -10.68 -8.78 3.18
CA ALA A 88 -11.76 -9.40 2.42
C ALA A 88 -12.89 -8.39 2.18
N PRO A 89 -13.60 -8.48 1.04
CA PRO A 89 -14.77 -7.65 0.80
C PRO A 89 -15.82 -7.84 1.90
N GLY A 90 -16.41 -6.74 2.36
CA GLY A 90 -17.44 -6.73 3.39
C GLY A 90 -17.98 -5.31 3.61
N ASP A 91 -19.04 -5.18 4.40
CA ASP A 91 -19.71 -3.89 4.63
C ASP A 91 -18.81 -2.86 5.32
N ASP A 92 -17.80 -3.32 6.05
CA ASP A 92 -16.80 -2.49 6.74
C ASP A 92 -15.52 -2.26 5.92
N ALA A 93 -15.47 -2.74 4.66
CA ALA A 93 -14.28 -2.67 3.81
C ALA A 93 -14.48 -1.73 2.61
N ILE A 94 -13.68 -0.66 2.57
CA ILE A 94 -13.63 0.25 1.41
C ILE A 94 -12.37 -0.04 0.59
N HIS A 95 -12.57 -0.35 -0.69
CA HIS A 95 -11.49 -0.57 -1.65
C HIS A 95 -11.34 0.65 -2.56
N VAL A 96 -10.18 1.30 -2.48
CA VAL A 96 -9.83 2.42 -3.36
C VAL A 96 -8.71 1.99 -4.30
N LEU A 97 -8.88 2.28 -5.60
CA LEU A 97 -7.92 2.03 -6.66
C LEU A 97 -7.48 3.36 -7.28
N SER A 98 -6.17 3.61 -7.37
CA SER A 98 -5.62 4.73 -8.14
C SER A 98 -4.45 4.26 -8.98
N VAL A 99 -4.61 4.33 -10.30
CA VAL A 99 -3.57 4.00 -11.28
C VAL A 99 -3.42 5.18 -12.23
N SER A 100 -2.18 5.57 -12.50
CA SER A 100 -1.82 6.69 -13.39
C SER A 100 -0.97 6.18 -14.55
#